data_AF-A0A0X1KMW8-F1
#
_entry.id   AF-A0A0X1KMW8-F1
#
_cell.length_a   1.000
_cell.length_b   1.000
_cell.length_c   1.000
_cell.angle_alpha   90.00
_cell.angle_beta   90.00
_cell.angle_gamma   90.00
#
_symmetry.space_group_name_H-M   'P 1'
#
loop_
_entity.id
_entity.type
_entity.pdbx_description
1 polymer ?
#
loop_
_entity_poly.entity_id
_entity_poly.type
_entity_poly.pdbx_seq_one_letter_code
_entity_poly.pdbx_strand_id
1 'polypeptide(L)'
;MARRGAPKRRKEPVEEWLIRIEVSYARRYDQMRGSKSRPEFLKDLIDATTIANVAVVLRERDEYKAEAEKWRRAYEELEAKLLRVEQENEKLRLIRQVLEEDNKQLKAELSELRKQLRMSARERRAEDFKREIREVIERYGKSGSIKMLELLKRLGYSSDFKKHAREILEEWFIDEGKVLVSEELGLVVEKNPHYGEPAWVVRLADSFRFFGKDFEEVTSDV
;
A
#
# COMPACT_ATOMS: atom_id res chain seq x y z
N MET A 1 -36.93 7.21 -22.02
CA MET A 1 -36.78 5.87 -22.63
C MET A 1 -37.59 4.87 -21.80
N ALA A 2 -38.67 4.32 -22.37
CA ALA A 2 -39.57 3.39 -21.69
C ALA A 2 -39.07 1.94 -21.80
N ARG A 3 -38.98 1.23 -20.67
CA ARG A 3 -38.65 -0.21 -20.62
C ARG A 3 -39.89 -1.01 -21.07
N ARG A 4 -39.83 -1.65 -22.24
CA ARG A 4 -40.87 -2.59 -22.69
C ARG A 4 -40.79 -3.86 -21.84
N GLY A 5 -41.82 -4.12 -21.03
CA GLY A 5 -41.97 -5.37 -20.29
C GLY A 5 -42.22 -6.55 -21.24
N ALA A 6 -41.58 -7.69 -20.97
CA ALA A 6 -41.78 -8.92 -21.72
C ALA A 6 -43.23 -9.43 -21.58
N PRO A 7 -43.84 -9.96 -22.66
CA PRO A 7 -45.23 -10.42 -22.62
C PRO A 7 -45.37 -11.65 -21.71
N LYS A 8 -46.31 -11.59 -20.76
CA LYS A 8 -46.72 -12.72 -19.92
C LYS A 8 -47.32 -13.81 -20.82
N ARG A 9 -46.60 -14.93 -21.00
CA ARG A 9 -47.15 -16.14 -21.65
C ARG A 9 -48.27 -16.70 -20.76
N ARG A 10 -49.50 -16.78 -21.28
CA ARG A 10 -50.58 -17.54 -20.64
C ARG A 10 -50.16 -19.01 -20.66
N LYS A 11 -50.19 -19.68 -19.49
CA LYS A 11 -49.96 -21.13 -19.40
C LYS A 11 -51.15 -21.81 -20.09
N GLU A 12 -50.94 -22.44 -21.25
CA GLU A 12 -51.94 -23.36 -21.80
C GLU A 12 -52.17 -24.47 -20.76
N PRO A 13 -53.43 -24.93 -20.54
CA PRO A 13 -53.70 -26.03 -19.64
C PRO A 13 -52.94 -27.27 -20.12
N VAL A 14 -52.25 -27.98 -19.22
CA VAL A 14 -51.46 -29.17 -19.54
C VAL A 14 -52.29 -30.22 -20.32
N GLU A 15 -53.60 -30.25 -20.06
CA GLU A 15 -54.58 -31.10 -20.75
C GLU A 15 -54.67 -30.83 -22.25
N GLU A 16 -54.66 -29.57 -22.71
CA GLU A 16 -54.69 -29.24 -24.15
C GLU A 16 -53.40 -29.67 -24.85
N TRP A 17 -52.26 -29.59 -24.16
CA TRP A 17 -50.98 -30.04 -24.69
C TRP A 17 -50.92 -31.57 -24.82
N LEU A 18 -51.42 -32.29 -23.81
CA LEU A 18 -51.53 -33.74 -23.83
C LEU A 18 -52.45 -34.23 -24.96
N ILE A 19 -53.63 -33.62 -25.12
CA ILE A 19 -54.58 -33.95 -26.19
C ILE A 19 -53.94 -33.70 -27.58
N ARG A 20 -53.24 -32.58 -27.77
CA ARG A 20 -52.53 -32.30 -29.04
C ARG A 20 -51.47 -33.34 -29.33
N ILE A 21 -50.74 -33.79 -28.30
CA ILE A 21 -49.75 -34.85 -28.45
C ILE A 21 -50.41 -36.17 -28.83
N GLU A 22 -51.47 -36.58 -28.12
CA GLU A 22 -52.20 -37.82 -28.41
C GLU A 22 -52.75 -37.84 -29.84
N VAL A 23 -53.38 -36.74 -30.28
CA VAL A 23 -53.89 -36.60 -31.66
C VAL A 23 -52.75 -36.63 -32.68
N SER A 24 -51.61 -36.02 -32.37
CA SER A 24 -50.45 -36.04 -33.27
C SER A 24 -49.83 -37.44 -33.39
N TYR A 25 -49.74 -38.19 -32.29
CA TYR A 25 -49.26 -39.56 -32.28
C TYR A 25 -50.22 -40.49 -33.04
N ALA A 26 -51.52 -40.35 -32.83
CA ALA A 26 -52.53 -41.13 -33.55
C ALA A 26 -52.46 -40.90 -35.07
N ARG A 27 -52.33 -39.64 -35.51
CA ARG A 27 -52.17 -39.30 -36.94
C ARG A 27 -50.89 -39.89 -37.53
N ARG A 28 -49.78 -39.82 -36.81
CA ARG A 28 -48.50 -40.39 -37.25
C ARG A 28 -48.57 -41.92 -37.33
N TYR A 29 -49.30 -42.54 -36.40
CA TYR A 29 -49.55 -43.98 -36.37
C TYR A 29 -50.40 -44.45 -37.56
N ASP A 30 -51.45 -43.72 -37.90
CA ASP A 30 -52.27 -44.00 -39.09
C ASP A 30 -51.52 -43.75 -40.41
N GLN A 31 -50.66 -42.73 -40.46
CA GLN A 31 -49.78 -42.49 -41.62
C GLN A 31 -48.79 -43.64 -41.82
N MET A 32 -48.17 -44.14 -40.75
CA MET A 32 -47.25 -45.29 -40.83
C MET A 32 -47.95 -46.59 -41.21
N ARG A 33 -49.23 -46.74 -40.84
CA ARG A 33 -50.06 -47.89 -41.23
C ARG A 33 -50.38 -47.92 -42.72
N GLY A 34 -50.60 -46.76 -43.34
CA GLY A 34 -50.97 -46.65 -44.74
C GLY A 34 -52.24 -47.46 -45.05
N SER A 35 -52.18 -48.33 -46.07
CA SER A 35 -53.29 -49.20 -46.48
C SER A 35 -53.36 -50.55 -45.73
N LYS A 36 -52.45 -50.81 -44.78
CA LYS A 36 -52.40 -52.10 -44.06
C LYS A 36 -53.57 -52.24 -43.09
N SER A 37 -54.06 -53.47 -42.94
CA SER A 37 -55.04 -53.76 -41.89
C SER A 37 -54.39 -53.57 -40.51
N ARG A 38 -55.18 -53.18 -39.51
CA ARG A 38 -54.69 -52.95 -38.14
C ARG A 38 -53.95 -54.16 -37.56
N PRO A 39 -54.43 -55.42 -37.73
CA PRO A 39 -53.71 -56.60 -37.24
C PRO A 39 -52.36 -56.83 -37.94
N GLU A 40 -52.28 -56.65 -39.26
CA GLU A 40 -51.02 -56.81 -40.02
C GLU A 40 -50.01 -55.73 -39.66
N PHE A 41 -50.44 -54.49 -39.53
CA PHE A 41 -49.56 -53.40 -39.11
C PHE A 41 -49.03 -53.58 -37.69
N LEU A 42 -49.87 -54.06 -36.77
CA LEU A 42 -49.45 -54.39 -35.41
C LEU A 42 -48.46 -55.56 -35.40
N LYS A 43 -48.67 -56.57 -36.24
CA LYS A 43 -47.74 -57.69 -36.39
C LYS A 43 -46.40 -57.23 -36.94
N ASP A 44 -46.39 -56.40 -37.98
CA ASP A 44 -45.17 -55.79 -38.53
C ASP A 44 -44.45 -54.90 -37.52
N LEU A 45 -45.19 -54.16 -36.70
CA LEU A 45 -44.61 -53.37 -35.60
C LEU A 45 -43.96 -54.26 -34.55
N ILE A 46 -44.63 -55.35 -34.16
CA ILE A 46 -44.12 -56.32 -33.19
C ILE A 46 -42.90 -57.05 -33.75
N ASP A 47 -42.93 -57.44 -35.02
CA ASP A 47 -41.84 -58.09 -35.75
C ASP A 47 -40.67 -57.09 -36.01
N ALA A 48 -40.95 -55.80 -36.22
CA ALA A 48 -39.93 -54.75 -36.28
C ALA A 48 -39.34 -54.44 -34.89
N THR A 49 -40.09 -54.66 -33.81
CA THR A 49 -39.57 -54.65 -32.43
C THR A 49 -38.94 -55.98 -32.01
N THR A 50 -38.59 -56.84 -32.97
CA THR A 50 -37.89 -58.10 -32.69
C THR A 50 -36.70 -57.90 -31.76
N ILE A 51 -36.45 -58.92 -30.95
CA ILE A 51 -35.48 -59.00 -29.84
C ILE A 51 -34.10 -58.38 -30.18
N ALA A 52 -33.68 -58.41 -31.44
CA ALA A 52 -32.45 -57.78 -31.92
C ALA A 52 -32.43 -56.24 -31.72
N ASN A 53 -33.53 -55.53 -31.99
CA ASN A 53 -33.62 -54.07 -31.79
C ASN A 53 -33.66 -53.70 -30.30
N VAL A 54 -34.32 -54.51 -29.47
CA VAL A 54 -34.28 -54.33 -28.00
C VAL A 54 -32.87 -54.56 -27.46
N ALA A 55 -32.15 -55.56 -27.98
CA ALA A 55 -30.77 -55.82 -27.57
C ALA A 55 -29.80 -54.69 -27.96
N VAL A 56 -29.97 -54.06 -29.12
CA VAL A 56 -29.19 -52.87 -29.53
C VAL A 56 -29.45 -51.70 -28.59
N VAL A 57 -30.71 -51.37 -28.32
CA VAL A 57 -31.08 -50.28 -27.41
C VAL A 57 -30.56 -50.52 -25.99
N LEU A 58 -30.57 -51.78 -25.52
CA LEU A 58 -29.98 -52.13 -24.23
C LEU A 58 -28.46 -51.95 -24.19
N ARG A 59 -27.75 -52.30 -25.27
CA ARG A 59 -26.29 -52.04 -25.38
C ARG A 59 -25.98 -50.55 -25.38
N GLU A 60 -26.68 -49.77 -26.21
CA GLU A 60 -26.52 -48.31 -26.25
C GLU A 60 -26.78 -47.68 -24.87
N ARG A 61 -27.83 -48.14 -24.17
CA ARG A 61 -28.11 -47.69 -22.80
C ARG A 61 -26.95 -48.01 -21.85
N ASP A 62 -26.37 -49.20 -21.93
CA ASP A 62 -25.28 -49.61 -21.06
C ASP A 62 -23.97 -48.87 -21.41
N GLU A 63 -23.72 -48.58 -22.69
CA GLU A 63 -22.63 -47.71 -23.15
C GLU A 63 -22.78 -46.29 -22.61
N TYR A 64 -23.97 -45.68 -22.74
CA TYR A 64 -24.24 -44.35 -22.19
C TYR A 64 -24.12 -44.30 -20.67
N LYS A 65 -24.53 -45.36 -19.96
CA LYS A 65 -24.30 -45.46 -18.51
C LYS A 65 -22.82 -45.52 -18.17
N ALA A 66 -22.04 -46.31 -18.90
CA ALA A 66 -20.60 -46.43 -18.69
C ALA A 66 -19.90 -45.08 -18.96
N GLU A 67 -20.30 -44.36 -20.00
CA GLU A 67 -19.80 -43.00 -20.26
C GLU A 67 -20.21 -42.01 -19.18
N ALA A 68 -21.47 -42.02 -18.74
CA ALA A 68 -21.94 -41.16 -17.66
C ALA A 68 -21.18 -41.41 -16.35
N GLU A 69 -20.85 -42.65 -16.03
CA GLU A 69 -20.01 -42.99 -14.88
C GLU A 69 -18.57 -42.49 -15.03
N LYS A 70 -17.97 -42.61 -16.23
CA LYS A 70 -16.64 -42.04 -16.51
C LYS A 70 -16.63 -40.53 -16.31
N TRP A 71 -17.62 -39.83 -16.84
CA TRP A 71 -17.76 -38.38 -16.67
C TRP A 71 -18.00 -38.00 -15.22
N ARG A 72 -18.81 -38.76 -14.48
CA ARG A 72 -19.02 -38.54 -13.05
C ARG A 72 -17.71 -38.64 -12.26
N ARG A 73 -16.93 -39.70 -12.46
CA ARG A 73 -15.63 -39.87 -11.77
C ARG A 73 -14.64 -38.77 -12.13
N ALA A 74 -14.57 -38.38 -13.40
CA ALA A 74 -13.71 -37.28 -13.84
C ALA A 74 -14.12 -35.95 -13.22
N TYR A 75 -15.42 -35.69 -13.08
CA TYR A 75 -15.95 -34.50 -12.42
C TYR A 75 -15.62 -34.49 -10.92
N GLU A 76 -15.83 -35.60 -10.21
CA GLU A 76 -15.49 -35.75 -8.80
C GLU A 76 -13.98 -35.52 -8.55
N GLU A 77 -13.11 -36.03 -9.44
CA GLU A 77 -11.67 -35.81 -9.34
C GLU A 77 -11.29 -34.34 -9.57
N LEU A 78 -11.93 -33.67 -10.53
CA LEU A 78 -11.75 -32.24 -10.79
C LEU A 78 -12.23 -31.38 -9.62
N GLU A 79 -13.38 -31.70 -9.05
CA GLU A 79 -13.94 -31.00 -7.89
C GLU A 79 -13.00 -31.12 -6.67
N ALA A 80 -12.43 -32.32 -6.43
CA ALA A 80 -11.43 -32.52 -5.38
C ALA A 80 -10.14 -31.72 -5.63
N LYS A 81 -9.66 -31.63 -6.88
CA LYS A 81 -8.50 -30.80 -7.24
C LYS A 81 -8.78 -29.32 -7.05
N LEU A 82 -9.96 -28.86 -7.46
CA LEU A 82 -10.37 -27.47 -7.33
C LEU A 82 -10.44 -27.05 -5.85
N LEU A 83 -11.03 -27.89 -5.00
CA LEU A 83 -11.07 -27.65 -3.55
C LEU A 83 -9.67 -27.53 -2.93
N ARG A 84 -8.71 -28.36 -3.36
CA ARG A 84 -7.31 -28.25 -2.90
C ARG A 84 -6.67 -26.93 -3.32
N VAL A 85 -6.87 -26.52 -4.57
CA VAL A 85 -6.35 -25.24 -5.09
C VAL A 85 -6.97 -24.05 -4.37
N GLU A 86 -8.26 -24.10 -4.04
CA GLU A 86 -8.92 -23.06 -3.24
C GLU A 86 -8.33 -22.96 -1.82
N GLN A 87 -8.10 -24.10 -1.17
CA GLN A 87 -7.45 -24.13 0.16
C GLN A 87 -6.01 -23.60 0.13
N GLU A 88 -5.24 -23.93 -0.91
CA GLU A 88 -3.88 -23.41 -1.09
C GLU A 88 -3.88 -21.90 -1.38
N ASN A 89 -4.80 -21.42 -2.23
CA ASN A 89 -4.95 -19.99 -2.48
C ASN A 89 -5.30 -19.21 -1.22
N GLU A 90 -6.18 -19.74 -0.37
CA GLU A 90 -6.52 -19.06 0.89
C GLU A 90 -5.33 -19.01 1.84
N LYS A 91 -4.54 -20.09 1.93
CA LYS A 91 -3.28 -20.09 2.70
C LYS A 91 -2.30 -19.04 2.17
N LEU A 92 -2.11 -18.97 0.85
CA LEU A 92 -1.23 -17.98 0.23
C LEU A 92 -1.72 -16.54 0.47
N ARG A 93 -3.03 -16.32 0.49
CA ARG A 93 -3.63 -15.02 0.79
C ARG A 93 -3.32 -14.59 2.22
N LEU A 94 -3.44 -15.50 3.19
CA LEU A 94 -3.10 -15.23 4.59
C LEU A 94 -1.61 -14.94 4.76
N ILE A 95 -0.73 -15.74 4.14
CA ILE A 95 0.72 -15.52 4.17
C ILE A 95 1.06 -14.14 3.60
N ARG A 96 0.42 -13.76 2.49
CA ARG A 96 0.64 -12.46 1.88
C ARG A 96 0.24 -11.31 2.82
N GLN A 97 -0.87 -11.43 3.55
CA GLN A 97 -1.29 -10.41 4.52
C GLN A 97 -0.26 -10.23 5.63
N VAL A 98 0.22 -11.33 6.22
CA VAL A 98 1.27 -11.30 7.26
C VAL A 98 2.54 -10.63 6.72
N LEU A 99 3.00 -11.03 5.53
CA LEU A 99 4.18 -10.42 4.92
C LEU A 99 4.01 -8.92 4.61
N GLU A 100 2.81 -8.49 4.22
CA GLU A 100 2.51 -7.07 4.00
C GLU A 100 2.52 -6.26 5.31
N GLU A 101 2.07 -6.85 6.42
CA GLU A 101 2.14 -6.24 7.76
C GLU A 101 3.58 -6.16 8.27
N ASP A 102 4.35 -7.25 8.18
CA ASP A 102 5.77 -7.28 8.54
C ASP A 102 6.57 -6.23 7.75
N ASN A 103 6.31 -6.10 6.44
CA ASN A 103 6.99 -5.12 5.60
C ASN A 103 6.68 -3.67 6.02
N LYS A 104 5.44 -3.40 6.48
CA LYS A 104 5.07 -2.08 7.02
C LYS A 104 5.81 -1.80 8.33
N GLN A 105 5.89 -2.79 9.23
CA GLN A 105 6.61 -2.65 10.49
C GLN A 105 8.10 -2.39 10.25
N LEU A 106 8.75 -3.20 9.41
CA LEU A 106 10.17 -3.02 9.06
C LEU A 106 10.46 -1.66 8.43
N LYS A 107 9.55 -1.14 7.59
CA LYS A 107 9.69 0.22 7.02
C LYS A 107 9.58 1.31 8.09
N ALA A 108 8.69 1.14 9.07
CA ALA A 108 8.57 2.07 10.19
C ALA A 108 9.84 2.08 11.03
N GLU A 109 10.33 0.90 11.44
CA GLU A 109 11.57 0.75 12.21
C GLU A 109 12.79 1.34 11.47
N LEU A 110 12.94 1.05 10.17
CA LEU A 110 14.00 1.63 9.36
C LEU A 110 13.92 3.16 9.30
N SER A 111 12.72 3.73 9.24
CA SER A 111 12.54 5.18 9.23
C SER A 111 12.96 5.81 10.56
N GLU A 112 12.67 5.14 11.67
CA GLU A 112 12.99 5.59 13.01
C GLU A 112 14.49 5.48 13.31
N LEU A 113 15.11 4.36 12.95
CA LEU A 113 16.56 4.20 12.99
C LEU A 113 17.28 5.25 12.14
N ARG A 114 16.77 5.56 10.95
CA ARG A 114 17.33 6.63 10.10
C ARG A 114 17.23 8.01 10.75
N LYS A 115 16.14 8.30 11.48
CA LYS A 115 16.01 9.55 12.25
C LYS A 115 17.04 9.59 13.38
N GLN A 116 17.17 8.51 14.14
CA GLN A 116 18.16 8.40 15.21
C GLN A 116 19.60 8.55 14.69
N LEU A 117 19.95 7.90 13.59
CA LEU A 117 21.25 8.05 12.93
C LEU A 117 21.51 9.48 12.45
N ARG A 118 20.50 10.17 11.92
CA ARG A 118 20.62 11.59 11.55
C ARG A 118 20.83 12.48 12.76
N MET A 119 20.15 12.21 13.88
CA MET A 119 20.37 12.91 15.15
C MET A 119 21.81 12.70 15.63
N SER A 120 22.30 11.46 15.64
CA SER A 120 23.69 11.16 16.02
C SER A 120 24.73 11.81 15.09
N ALA A 121 24.47 11.86 13.78
CA ALA A 121 25.34 12.55 12.83
C ALA A 121 25.29 14.09 12.95
N ARG A 122 24.17 14.65 13.44
CA ARG A 122 24.05 16.07 13.77
C ARG A 122 24.79 16.38 15.07
N GLU A 123 24.61 15.56 16.11
CA GLU A 123 25.30 15.68 17.40
C GLU A 123 26.81 15.64 17.24
N ARG A 124 27.35 14.69 16.46
CA ARG A 124 28.79 14.64 16.16
C ARG A 124 29.27 15.89 15.44
N ARG A 125 28.53 16.36 14.42
CA ARG A 125 28.86 17.60 13.71
C ARG A 125 28.82 18.82 14.64
N ALA A 126 27.83 18.89 15.54
CA ALA A 126 27.71 19.95 16.53
C ALA A 126 28.90 19.94 17.48
N GLU A 127 29.35 18.76 17.92
CA GLU A 127 30.46 18.61 18.87
C GLU A 127 31.82 18.93 18.23
N ASP A 128 32.05 18.49 16.99
CA ASP A 128 33.23 18.85 16.21
C ASP A 128 33.27 20.36 15.95
N PHE A 129 32.15 20.94 15.51
CA PHE A 129 32.05 22.37 15.24
C PHE A 129 32.19 23.24 16.50
N LYS A 130 31.62 22.79 17.63
CA LYS A 130 31.79 23.40 18.94
C LYS A 130 33.26 23.43 19.36
N ARG A 131 34.00 22.35 19.13
CA ARG A 131 35.43 22.26 19.44
C ARG A 131 36.23 23.24 18.58
N GLU A 132 35.97 23.27 17.28
CA GLU A 132 36.63 24.19 16.35
C GLU A 132 36.39 25.66 16.72
N ILE A 133 35.14 26.04 17.01
CA ILE A 133 34.83 27.43 17.39
C ILE A 133 35.50 27.79 18.71
N ARG A 134 35.50 26.90 19.72
CA ARG A 134 36.19 27.13 20.98
C ARG A 134 37.68 27.38 20.77
N GLU A 135 38.35 26.52 20.00
CA GLU A 135 39.77 26.71 19.69
C GLU A 135 40.05 28.03 18.98
N VAL A 136 39.19 28.44 18.05
CA VAL A 136 39.34 29.72 17.35
C VAL A 136 39.13 30.90 18.30
N ILE A 137 38.11 30.88 19.15
CA ILE A 137 37.84 31.95 20.13
C ILE A 137 38.96 32.03 21.16
N GLU A 138 39.47 30.91 21.65
CA GLU A 138 40.58 30.90 22.61
C GLU A 138 41.89 31.41 22.01
N ARG A 139 42.20 31.04 20.76
CA ARG A 139 43.46 31.45 20.10
C ARG A 139 43.43 32.87 19.54
N TYR A 140 42.27 33.32 19.04
CA TYR A 140 42.16 34.57 18.27
C TYR A 140 41.16 35.58 18.84
N GLY A 141 40.30 35.16 19.77
CA GLY A 141 39.35 36.04 20.43
C GLY A 141 40.03 37.00 21.39
N LYS A 142 39.60 38.27 21.37
CA LYS A 142 40.00 39.26 22.37
C LYS A 142 38.99 39.18 23.52
N SER A 143 39.47 38.84 24.71
CA SER A 143 38.63 38.68 25.92
C SER A 143 37.51 37.64 25.78
N GLY A 144 37.76 36.53 25.07
CA GLY A 144 36.77 35.48 24.86
C GLY A 144 35.64 35.86 23.89
N SER A 145 35.86 36.89 23.06
CA SER A 145 34.94 37.36 22.04
C SER A 145 35.63 37.53 20.69
N ILE A 146 34.90 37.25 19.61
CA ILE A 146 35.39 37.39 18.24
C ILE A 146 34.28 37.94 17.33
N LYS A 147 34.63 38.77 16.33
CA LYS A 147 33.64 39.19 15.32
C LYS A 147 33.31 38.01 14.42
N MET A 148 32.04 37.89 14.00
CA MET A 148 31.57 36.81 13.13
C MET A 148 32.39 36.70 11.83
N LEU A 149 32.72 37.84 11.20
CA LEU A 149 33.58 37.87 10.01
C LEU A 149 34.96 37.25 10.27
N GLU A 150 35.53 37.50 11.44
CA GLU A 150 36.85 37.02 11.80
C GLU A 150 36.81 35.54 12.20
N LEU A 151 35.74 35.11 12.88
CA LEU A 151 35.44 33.70 13.13
C LEU A 151 35.36 32.91 11.80
N LEU A 152 34.57 33.39 10.84
CA LEU A 152 34.43 32.74 9.52
C LEU A 152 35.76 32.63 8.77
N LYS A 153 36.58 33.68 8.76
CA LYS A 153 37.91 33.64 8.12
C LYS A 153 38.81 32.58 8.75
N ARG A 154 38.74 32.41 10.08
CA ARG A 154 39.56 31.45 10.82
C ARG A 154 39.05 30.02 10.72
N LEU A 155 37.75 29.85 10.52
CA LEU A 155 37.13 28.57 10.15
C LEU A 155 37.38 28.16 8.68
N GLY A 156 38.11 28.98 7.91
CA GLY A 156 38.54 28.64 6.55
C GLY A 156 37.59 29.08 5.44
N TYR A 157 36.53 29.84 5.74
CA TYR A 157 35.66 30.43 4.72
C TYR A 157 36.39 31.55 3.97
N SER A 158 36.34 31.52 2.64
CA SER A 158 37.12 32.40 1.76
C SER A 158 36.30 33.46 1.02
N SER A 159 34.99 33.25 0.85
CA SER A 159 34.08 34.17 0.16
C SER A 159 32.67 34.18 0.78
N ASP A 160 31.83 35.14 0.40
CA ASP A 160 30.40 35.21 0.76
C ASP A 160 30.09 35.11 2.27
N PHE A 161 30.90 35.78 3.09
CA PHE A 161 30.77 35.80 4.56
C PHE A 161 29.37 36.14 5.07
N LYS A 162 28.60 36.96 4.34
CA LYS A 162 27.22 37.28 4.71
C LYS A 162 26.30 36.06 4.59
N LYS A 163 26.43 35.28 3.53
CA LYS A 163 25.63 34.06 3.33
C LYS A 163 25.99 33.01 4.37
N HIS A 164 27.28 32.78 4.59
CA HIS A 164 27.73 31.80 5.59
C HIS A 164 27.42 32.21 7.03
N ALA A 165 27.53 33.50 7.37
CA ALA A 165 27.07 33.99 8.67
C ALA A 165 25.58 33.69 8.88
N ARG A 166 24.75 33.96 7.87
CA ARG A 166 23.31 33.66 7.93
C ARG A 166 23.03 32.18 8.12
N GLU A 167 23.64 31.33 7.29
CA GLU A 167 23.45 29.88 7.34
C GLU A 167 23.80 29.31 8.73
N ILE A 168 24.92 29.74 9.31
CA ILE A 168 25.34 29.30 10.65
C ILE A 168 24.36 29.79 11.72
N LEU A 169 23.93 31.05 11.64
CA LEU A 169 23.00 31.63 12.61
C LEU A 169 21.62 30.97 12.54
N GLU A 170 21.11 30.68 11.34
CA GLU A 170 19.83 29.99 11.14
C GLU A 170 19.90 28.51 11.56
N GLU A 171 21.03 27.84 11.35
CA GLU A 171 21.17 26.41 11.63
C GLU A 171 21.39 26.11 13.12
N TRP A 172 22.12 26.97 13.84
CA TRP A 172 22.63 26.65 15.18
C TRP A 172 22.15 27.58 16.30
N PHE A 173 21.56 28.73 16.00
CA PHE A 173 21.20 29.71 17.01
C PHE A 173 19.68 29.97 17.05
N ILE A 174 19.17 30.17 18.25
CA ILE A 174 17.79 30.57 18.52
C ILE A 174 17.76 32.07 18.80
N ASP A 175 16.75 32.76 18.28
CA ASP A 175 16.59 34.20 18.43
C ASP A 175 15.90 34.58 19.74
N GLU A 176 16.64 35.24 20.65
CA GLU A 176 16.15 35.77 21.93
C GLU A 176 16.13 37.31 21.92
N GLY A 177 15.81 37.91 20.76
CA GLY A 177 15.63 39.34 20.61
C GLY A 177 16.93 40.07 20.35
N LYS A 178 17.59 40.60 21.40
CA LYS A 178 18.84 41.38 21.27
C LYS A 178 20.08 40.50 21.09
N VAL A 179 19.98 39.22 21.44
CA VAL A 179 21.04 38.21 21.33
C VAL A 179 20.52 36.97 20.62
N LEU A 180 21.44 36.22 20.00
CA LEU A 180 21.18 34.87 19.52
C LEU A 180 21.94 33.88 20.41
N VAL A 181 21.27 32.82 20.86
CA VAL A 181 21.85 31.85 21.78
C VAL A 181 21.89 30.47 21.12
N SER A 182 23.04 29.80 21.24
CA SER A 182 23.19 28.40 20.86
C SER A 182 23.58 27.60 22.09
N GLU A 183 22.62 26.88 22.67
CA GLU A 183 22.89 25.98 23.81
C GLU A 183 23.78 24.81 23.39
N GLU A 184 23.57 24.26 22.19
CA GLU A 184 24.34 23.14 21.63
C GLU A 184 25.84 23.51 21.52
N LEU A 185 26.13 24.68 20.94
CA LEU A 185 27.51 25.17 20.77
C LEU A 185 28.05 25.87 22.02
N GLY A 186 27.20 26.27 22.97
CA GLY A 186 27.58 27.06 24.14
C GLY A 186 28.06 28.46 23.77
N LEU A 187 27.39 29.11 22.82
CA LEU A 187 27.76 30.40 22.24
C LEU A 187 26.62 31.41 22.34
N VAL A 188 26.98 32.68 22.43
CA VAL A 188 26.07 33.83 22.37
C VAL A 188 26.55 34.78 21.30
N VAL A 189 25.64 35.27 20.47
CA VAL A 189 25.92 36.30 19.46
C VAL A 189 25.17 37.57 19.80
N GLU A 190 25.89 38.65 19.98
CA GLU A 190 25.34 39.97 20.23
C GLU A 190 25.01 40.65 18.90
N LYS A 191 23.73 40.95 18.69
CA LYS A 191 23.27 41.66 17.49
C LYS A 191 23.64 43.13 17.61
N ASN A 192 24.18 43.68 16.53
CA ASN A 192 24.30 45.12 16.40
C ASN A 192 23.33 45.60 15.31
N PRO A 193 22.27 46.37 15.64
CA PRO A 193 21.27 46.79 14.67
C PRO A 193 21.81 47.76 13.61
N HIS A 194 23.01 48.32 13.79
CA HIS A 194 23.63 49.24 12.84
C HIS A 194 24.55 48.55 11.84
N TYR A 195 24.83 47.26 12.02
CA TYR A 195 25.72 46.50 11.15
C TYR A 195 25.14 45.13 10.78
N GLY A 196 25.49 44.61 9.60
CA GLY A 196 25.02 43.30 9.14
C GLY A 196 25.61 42.12 9.94
N GLU A 197 25.03 40.94 9.76
CA GLU A 197 25.39 39.67 10.44
C GLU A 197 26.91 39.40 10.56
N PRO A 198 27.78 39.69 9.56
CA PRO A 198 29.22 39.47 9.69
C PRO A 198 29.91 40.37 10.74
N ALA A 199 29.30 41.49 11.11
CA ALA A 199 29.85 42.43 12.09
C ALA A 199 29.42 42.12 13.52
N TRP A 200 28.52 41.15 13.72
CA TRP A 200 28.06 40.76 15.06
C TRP A 200 29.17 40.05 15.84
N VAL A 201 29.06 40.08 17.16
CA VAL A 201 30.11 39.57 18.07
C VAL A 201 29.68 38.23 18.63
N VAL A 202 30.52 37.22 18.47
CA VAL A 202 30.35 35.87 18.99
C VAL A 202 31.16 35.73 20.28
N ARG A 203 30.54 35.22 21.33
CA ARG A 203 31.11 35.00 22.66
C ARG A 203 30.79 33.59 23.16
N LEU A 204 31.62 33.07 24.05
CA LEU A 204 31.30 31.87 24.82
C LEU A 204 30.16 32.17 25.82
N ALA A 205 29.20 31.27 25.95
CA ALA A 205 28.09 31.46 26.89
C ALA A 205 28.58 31.56 28.35
N ASP A 206 29.68 30.88 28.67
CA ASP A 206 30.32 30.91 29.99
C ASP A 206 30.89 32.29 30.34
N SER A 207 31.38 33.05 29.35
CA SER A 207 31.86 34.43 29.55
C SER A 207 30.72 35.46 29.55
N PHE A 208 29.58 35.15 28.94
CA PHE A 208 28.40 36.01 28.94
C PHE A 208 27.69 36.04 30.30
N ARG A 209 27.54 34.88 30.97
CA ARG A 209 26.93 34.81 32.32
C ARG A 209 27.73 35.55 33.39
N PHE A 210 29.03 35.75 33.18
CA PHE A 210 29.89 36.52 34.09
C PHE A 210 29.65 38.04 34.01
N PHE A 211 29.22 38.58 32.86
CA PHE A 211 28.96 40.02 32.69
C PHE A 211 27.48 40.40 32.88
N GLY A 212 26.56 39.43 32.84
CA GLY A 212 25.12 39.67 33.05
C GLY A 212 24.75 40.07 34.48
N LYS A 213 25.60 39.80 35.48
CA LYS A 213 25.39 40.25 36.86
C LYS A 213 25.73 41.71 37.10
N ASP A 214 26.60 42.30 36.29
CA ASP A 214 27.06 43.69 36.49
C ASP A 214 26.23 44.72 35.72
N PHE A 215 25.29 44.27 34.86
CA PHE A 215 24.42 45.16 34.08
C PHE A 215 23.02 45.36 34.69
N GLU A 216 22.61 44.56 35.68
CA GLU A 216 21.35 44.78 36.41
C GLU A 216 21.49 45.75 37.60
N GLU A 217 22.70 46.10 38.05
CA GLU A 217 22.89 47.02 39.19
C GLU A 217 23.07 48.50 38.81
N VAL A 218 23.18 48.87 37.51
CA VAL A 218 23.45 50.29 37.13
C VAL A 218 22.21 51.06 36.67
N THR A 219 21.02 50.43 36.62
CA THR A 219 19.76 51.16 36.34
C THR A 219 18.82 51.25 37.55
N SER A 220 19.29 50.94 38.76
CA SER A 220 18.49 51.04 39.99
C SER A 220 18.92 52.14 40.98
N ASP A 221 19.81 53.06 40.61
CA ASP A 221 20.08 54.25 41.42
C ASP A 221 19.67 55.51 40.65
N VAL A 222 18.42 55.89 40.92
CA VAL A 222 17.96 57.28 41.03
C VAL A 222 18.51 57.86 42.33
#